data_AF-A0A9P5NHM3-F1
#
_entry.id   AF-A0A9P5NHM3-F1
#
_cell.length_a   1.000
_cell.length_b   1.000
_cell.length_c   1.000
_cell.angle_alpha   90.00
_cell.angle_beta   90.00
_cell.angle_gamma   90.00
#
_symmetry.space_group_name_H-M   'P 1'
#
loop_
_entity.id
_entity.type
_entity.pdbx_description
1 polymer ?
#
loop_
_entity_poly.entity_id
_entity_poly.type
_entity_poly.pdbx_seq_one_letter_code
_entity_poly.pdbx_strand_id
1 'polypeptide(L)'
;MIQFPQLLDLLGLPAASTVSKGIKETLRELTRRHLDEKFSPFSQPQALKNVEKELLQRHPDLFAKEDQENKLYFALRVVSRFHNSRRYAISERQKRVKQAESVAEKHNKENIVINISDSVTTSKRVRVSVDFFNNGSALTLSLREKTIRLF
;
A
#
# COMPACT_ATOMS: atom_id res chain seq x y z
N MET A 1 -16.96 14.61 7.77
CA MET A 1 -18.00 13.91 8.57
C MET A 1 -17.65 12.45 8.80
N ILE A 2 -17.97 11.92 9.97
CA ILE A 2 -17.60 10.59 10.48
C ILE A 2 -18.77 9.63 10.21
N GLN A 3 -18.64 8.72 9.23
CA GLN A 3 -19.76 7.94 8.69
C GLN A 3 -20.02 6.60 9.41
N PHE A 4 -19.02 6.03 10.07
CA PHE A 4 -19.17 4.72 10.71
C PHE A 4 -19.96 4.78 12.03
N PRO A 5 -19.72 5.74 12.95
CA PRO A 5 -20.60 5.99 14.09
C PRO A 5 -22.06 6.20 13.72
N GLN A 6 -22.36 6.97 12.67
CA GLN A 6 -23.75 7.13 12.19
C GLN A 6 -24.39 5.80 11.79
N LEU A 7 -23.63 4.92 11.15
CA LEU A 7 -24.10 3.57 10.86
C LEU A 7 -24.34 2.77 12.15
N LEU A 8 -23.46 2.87 13.14
CA LEU A 8 -23.63 2.16 14.42
C LEU A 8 -24.86 2.65 15.17
N ASP A 9 -25.14 3.96 15.16
CA ASP A 9 -26.33 4.55 15.75
C ASP A 9 -27.60 3.99 15.09
N LEU A 10 -27.62 3.92 13.75
CA LEU A 10 -28.73 3.31 12.99
C LEU A 10 -28.91 1.81 13.23
N LEU A 11 -27.82 1.11 13.57
CA LEU A 11 -27.86 -0.30 13.92
C LEU A 11 -28.17 -0.53 15.40
N GLY A 12 -28.28 0.53 16.22
CA GLY A 12 -28.47 0.43 17.66
C GLY A 12 -27.30 -0.24 18.38
N LEU A 13 -26.08 -0.12 17.84
CA LEU A 13 -24.89 -0.82 18.36
C LEU A 13 -23.97 0.13 19.15
N PRO A 14 -23.45 -0.27 20.33
CA PRO A 14 -22.47 0.52 21.04
C PRO A 14 -21.16 0.60 20.26
N ALA A 15 -20.54 1.79 20.20
CA ALA A 15 -19.29 2.00 19.46
C ALA A 15 -18.14 1.07 19.88
N ALA A 16 -18.05 0.74 21.17
CA ALA A 16 -17.00 -0.11 21.73
C ALA A 16 -17.31 -1.61 21.72
N SER A 17 -18.49 -2.03 21.24
CA SER A 17 -18.91 -3.43 21.29
C SER A 17 -18.09 -4.33 20.37
N THR A 18 -18.02 -5.62 20.70
CA THR A 18 -17.41 -6.66 19.86
C THR A 18 -18.15 -6.78 18.52
N VAL A 19 -19.47 -6.64 18.52
CA VAL A 19 -20.32 -6.65 17.32
C VAL A 19 -19.94 -5.50 16.38
N SER A 20 -19.82 -4.27 16.89
CA SER A 20 -19.41 -3.10 16.10
C SER A 20 -18.03 -3.29 15.45
N LYS A 21 -17.08 -3.88 16.18
CA LYS A 21 -15.77 -4.24 15.62
C LYS A 21 -15.91 -5.29 14.51
N GLY A 22 -16.73 -6.32 14.73
CA GLY A 22 -17.03 -7.34 13.72
C GLY A 22 -17.59 -6.75 12.44
N ILE A 23 -18.61 -5.90 12.53
CA ILE A 23 -19.20 -5.22 11.36
C ILE A 23 -18.18 -4.35 10.64
N LYS A 24 -17.34 -3.62 11.37
CA LYS A 24 -16.26 -2.83 10.77
C LYS A 24 -15.32 -3.69 9.94
N GLU A 25 -14.91 -4.84 10.46
CA GLU A 25 -14.03 -5.77 9.75
C GLU A 25 -14.73 -6.42 8.56
N THR A 26 -16.00 -6.83 8.70
CA THR A 26 -16.80 -7.32 7.56
C THR A 26 -16.86 -6.28 6.43
N LEU A 27 -17.16 -5.02 6.75
CA LEU A 27 -17.21 -3.96 5.74
C LEU A 27 -15.86 -3.75 5.06
N ARG A 28 -14.75 -3.82 5.80
CA ARG A 28 -13.39 -3.75 5.23
C ARG A 28 -13.10 -4.95 4.32
N GLU A 29 -13.46 -6.15 4.74
CA GLU A 29 -13.30 -7.38 3.98
C GLU A 29 -14.07 -7.29 2.66
N LEU A 30 -15.36 -6.95 2.72
CA LEU A 30 -16.21 -6.79 1.53
C LEU A 30 -15.69 -5.71 0.59
N THR A 31 -15.20 -4.59 1.15
CA THR A 31 -14.55 -3.54 0.36
C THR A 31 -13.35 -4.10 -0.40
N ARG A 32 -12.50 -4.91 0.25
CA ARG A 32 -11.31 -5.49 -0.38
C ARG A 32 -11.63 -6.51 -1.46
N ARG A 33 -12.70 -7.29 -1.23
CA ARG A 33 -13.11 -8.37 -2.10
C ARG A 33 -13.76 -7.88 -3.39
N HIS A 34 -14.63 -6.87 -3.28
CA HIS A 34 -15.50 -6.48 -4.39
C HIS A 34 -15.04 -5.22 -5.13
N LEU A 35 -14.35 -4.28 -4.46
CA LEU A 35 -13.94 -3.03 -5.10
C LEU A 35 -12.49 -3.06 -5.57
N ASP A 36 -12.30 -2.78 -6.86
CA ASP A 36 -10.99 -2.55 -7.48
C ASP A 36 -10.46 -1.15 -7.10
N GLU A 37 -9.24 -1.11 -6.59
CA GLU A 37 -8.52 0.10 -6.18
C GLU A 37 -8.24 1.05 -7.34
N LYS A 38 -8.19 0.57 -8.58
CA LYS A 38 -7.94 1.40 -9.76
C LYS A 38 -9.09 2.36 -9.99
N PHE A 39 -10.31 1.92 -9.74
CA PHE A 39 -11.54 2.65 -10.04
C PHE A 39 -12.16 3.28 -8.79
N SER A 40 -12.96 4.33 -8.99
CA SER A 40 -13.76 4.92 -7.91
C SER A 40 -14.88 3.96 -7.48
N PRO A 41 -15.46 4.09 -6.28
CA PRO A 41 -16.65 3.33 -5.91
C PRO A 41 -17.82 3.59 -6.85
N PHE A 42 -18.04 4.86 -7.25
CA PHE A 42 -19.15 5.28 -8.10
C PHE A 42 -19.09 4.70 -9.52
N SER A 43 -17.89 4.39 -10.01
CA SER A 43 -17.70 3.71 -11.30
C SER A 43 -17.85 2.19 -11.22
N GLN A 44 -18.20 1.63 -10.05
CA GLN A 44 -18.32 0.18 -9.81
C GLN A 44 -19.68 -0.20 -9.23
N PRO A 45 -20.81 0.15 -9.88
CA PRO A 45 -22.15 -0.08 -9.33
C PRO A 45 -22.45 -1.56 -9.06
N GLN A 46 -21.97 -2.47 -9.91
CA GLN A 46 -22.17 -3.91 -9.70
C GLN A 46 -21.42 -4.43 -8.46
N ALA A 47 -20.22 -3.92 -8.19
CA ALA A 47 -19.47 -4.27 -6.98
C ALA A 47 -20.22 -3.81 -5.72
N LEU A 48 -20.80 -2.60 -5.74
CA LEU A 48 -21.60 -2.09 -4.62
C LEU A 48 -22.87 -2.93 -4.41
N LYS A 49 -23.55 -3.36 -5.47
CA LYS A 49 -24.68 -4.31 -5.38
C LYS A 49 -24.26 -5.65 -4.78
N ASN A 50 -23.08 -6.15 -5.13
CA ASN A 50 -22.56 -7.40 -4.55
C ASN A 50 -22.26 -7.24 -3.05
N VAL A 51 -21.70 -6.10 -2.64
CA VAL A 51 -21.47 -5.77 -1.22
C VAL A 51 -22.80 -5.72 -0.46
N GLU A 52 -23.81 -5.05 -1.02
CA GLU A 52 -25.16 -4.97 -0.44
C GLU A 52 -25.77 -6.37 -0.23
N LYS A 53 -25.73 -7.21 -1.27
CA LYS A 53 -26.22 -8.59 -1.22
C LYS A 53 -25.50 -9.41 -0.14
N GLU A 54 -24.16 -9.33 -0.07
CA GLU A 54 -23.42 -10.06 0.97
C GLU A 54 -23.68 -9.54 2.38
N LEU A 55 -23.90 -8.22 2.56
CA LEU A 55 -24.27 -7.67 3.88
C LEU A 55 -25.61 -8.22 4.37
N LEU A 56 -26.62 -8.26 3.50
CA LEU A 56 -27.93 -8.83 3.81
C LEU A 56 -27.84 -10.33 4.12
N GLN A 57 -26.97 -11.06 3.42
CA GLN A 57 -26.78 -12.49 3.65
C GLN A 57 -26.03 -12.81 4.95
N ARG A 58 -24.97 -12.05 5.27
CA ARG A 58 -24.13 -12.33 6.45
C ARG A 58 -24.71 -11.77 7.75
N HIS A 59 -25.46 -10.68 7.67
CA HIS A 59 -25.98 -9.97 8.83
C HIS A 59 -27.46 -9.58 8.63
N PRO A 60 -28.35 -10.56 8.34
CA PRO A 60 -29.77 -10.29 8.09
C PRO A 60 -30.43 -9.59 9.28
N ASP A 61 -30.07 -9.95 10.51
CA ASP A 61 -30.64 -9.36 11.73
C ASP A 61 -30.38 -7.87 11.90
N LEU A 62 -29.34 -7.35 11.24
CA LEU A 62 -28.93 -5.95 11.31
C LEU A 62 -29.44 -5.16 10.12
N PHE A 63 -29.36 -5.74 8.91
CA PHE A 63 -29.60 -5.02 7.66
C PHE A 63 -30.94 -5.34 6.97
N ALA A 64 -31.60 -6.45 7.27
CA ALA A 64 -32.87 -6.83 6.63
C ALA A 64 -34.12 -6.42 7.43
N LYS A 65 -33.94 -5.70 8.55
CA LYS A 65 -35.04 -5.19 9.39
C LYS A 65 -35.50 -3.81 8.90
N GLU A 66 -36.34 -3.15 9.69
CA GLU A 66 -36.78 -1.77 9.51
C GLU A 66 -35.63 -0.83 9.10
N ASP A 67 -35.95 0.14 8.24
CA ASP A 67 -34.99 1.08 7.66
C ASP A 67 -33.84 0.44 6.89
N GLN A 68 -34.07 -0.73 6.27
CA GLN A 68 -33.09 -1.44 5.44
C GLN A 68 -32.40 -0.50 4.44
N GLU A 69 -33.16 0.27 3.66
CA GLU A 69 -32.59 1.16 2.63
C GLU A 69 -31.62 2.19 3.24
N ASN A 70 -31.99 2.82 4.36
CA ASN A 70 -31.14 3.78 5.06
C ASN A 70 -29.88 3.10 5.61
N LYS A 71 -30.02 1.95 6.27
CA LYS A 71 -28.88 1.20 6.81
C LYS A 71 -27.89 0.79 5.73
N LEU A 72 -28.40 0.28 4.61
CA LEU A 72 -27.58 -0.11 3.46
C LEU A 72 -26.92 1.12 2.81
N TYR A 73 -27.65 2.23 2.67
CA TYR A 73 -27.08 3.49 2.19
C TYR A 73 -25.87 3.93 3.03
N PHE A 74 -26.01 3.96 4.35
CA PHE A 74 -24.89 4.32 5.24
C PHE A 74 -23.75 3.30 5.20
N ALA A 75 -24.05 1.99 5.11
CA ALA A 75 -23.03 0.96 4.96
C ALA A 75 -22.23 1.12 3.66
N LEU A 76 -22.88 1.39 2.54
CA LEU A 76 -22.22 1.63 1.25
C LEU A 76 -21.37 2.91 1.25
N ARG A 77 -21.78 3.95 2.01
CA ARG A 77 -20.93 5.13 2.23
C ARG A 77 -19.67 4.79 3.01
N VAL A 78 -19.78 3.99 4.07
CA VAL A 78 -18.63 3.52 4.86
C VAL A 78 -17.68 2.70 3.99
N VAL A 79 -18.20 1.78 3.18
CA VAL A 79 -17.45 0.98 2.20
C VAL A 79 -16.70 1.88 1.23
N SER A 80 -17.40 2.85 0.63
CA SER A 80 -16.79 3.83 -0.30
C SER A 80 -15.66 4.62 0.36
N ARG A 81 -15.80 4.96 1.65
CA ARG A 81 -14.75 5.64 2.41
C ARG A 81 -13.55 4.75 2.66
N PHE A 82 -13.74 3.51 3.11
CA PHE A 82 -12.64 2.56 3.28
C PHE A 82 -11.88 2.35 1.97
N HIS A 83 -12.60 2.26 0.86
CA HIS A 83 -12.02 2.17 -0.47
C HIS A 83 -11.16 3.39 -0.79
N ASN A 84 -11.71 4.60 -0.65
CA ASN A 84 -10.99 5.83 -0.94
C ASN A 84 -9.75 6.01 -0.06
N SER A 85 -9.82 5.66 1.23
CA SER A 85 -8.65 5.67 2.12
C SER A 85 -7.56 4.71 1.66
N ARG A 86 -7.93 3.51 1.20
CA ARG A 86 -7.00 2.51 0.65
C ARG A 86 -6.34 3.03 -0.63
N ARG A 87 -7.13 3.55 -1.57
CA ARG A 87 -6.63 4.16 -2.82
C ARG A 87 -5.65 5.29 -2.56
N TYR A 88 -5.99 6.17 -1.60
CA TYR A 88 -5.13 7.28 -1.21
C TYR A 88 -3.79 6.79 -0.65
N ALA A 89 -3.80 5.82 0.27
CA ALA A 89 -2.58 5.25 0.84
C ALA A 89 -1.65 4.64 -0.24
N ILE A 90 -2.23 4.00 -1.26
CA ILE A 90 -1.47 3.42 -2.37
C ILE A 90 -0.85 4.51 -3.25
N SER A 91 -1.63 5.54 -3.58
CA SER A 91 -1.14 6.70 -4.34
C SER A 91 0.03 7.38 -3.63
N GLU A 92 -0.09 7.62 -2.32
CA GLU A 92 0.98 8.22 -1.52
C GLU A 92 2.22 7.33 -1.45
N ARG A 93 2.05 6.01 -1.33
CA ARG A 93 3.17 5.06 -1.40
C ARG A 93 3.88 5.13 -2.75
N GLN A 94 3.14 5.15 -3.86
CA GLN A 94 3.72 5.24 -5.20
C GLN A 94 4.50 6.54 -5.41
N LYS A 95 4.00 7.68 -4.91
CA LYS A 95 4.72 8.96 -4.95
C LYS A 95 6.06 8.88 -4.21
N ARG A 96 6.06 8.28 -3.01
CA ARG A 96 7.29 8.10 -2.21
C ARG A 96 8.32 7.22 -2.91
N VAL A 97 7.88 6.14 -3.56
CA VAL A 97 8.77 5.26 -4.34
C VAL A 97 9.40 6.03 -5.49
N LYS A 98 8.61 6.74 -6.29
CA LYS A 98 9.12 7.55 -7.41
C LYS A 98 10.10 8.63 -6.94
N GLN A 99 9.81 9.27 -5.80
CA GLN A 99 10.72 10.26 -5.22
C GLN A 99 12.05 9.61 -4.81
N ALA A 100 12.02 8.46 -4.13
CA ALA A 100 13.22 7.73 -3.75
C ALA A 100 14.05 7.28 -4.96
N GLU A 101 13.41 6.79 -6.02
CA GLU A 101 14.06 6.43 -7.29
C GLU A 101 14.74 7.64 -7.94
N SER A 102 14.08 8.80 -7.98
CA SER A 102 14.66 10.02 -8.53
C SER A 102 15.88 10.54 -7.75
N VAL A 103 15.89 10.34 -6.43
CA VAL A 103 17.02 10.71 -5.57
C VAL A 103 18.19 9.74 -5.78
N ALA A 104 17.92 8.44 -5.87
CA ALA A 104 18.94 7.43 -6.16
C ALA A 104 19.58 7.65 -7.54
N GLU A 105 18.80 8.01 -8.55
CA GLU A 105 19.31 8.32 -9.89
C GLU A 105 20.25 9.54 -9.90
N LYS A 106 19.92 10.60 -9.13
CA LYS A 106 20.77 11.78 -8.98
C LYS A 106 22.10 11.44 -8.31
N HIS A 107 22.07 10.72 -7.20
CA HIS A 107 23.31 10.31 -6.50
C HIS A 107 24.19 9.39 -7.36
N ASN A 108 23.62 8.51 -8.17
CA ASN A 108 24.40 7.68 -9.08
C ASN A 108 25.09 8.54 -10.15
N LYS A 109 24.40 9.54 -10.73
CA LYS A 109 25.02 10.48 -11.69
C LYS A 109 26.13 11.31 -11.05
N GLU A 110 25.94 11.81 -9.84
CA GLU A 110 26.97 12.57 -9.10
C GLU A 110 28.21 11.71 -8.78
N ASN A 111 28.03 10.46 -8.34
CA ASN A 111 29.14 9.53 -8.09
C ASN A 111 29.90 9.14 -9.37
N ILE A 112 29.21 9.06 -10.52
CA ILE A 112 29.85 8.85 -11.82
C ILE A 112 30.66 10.09 -12.22
N VAL A 113 30.13 11.31 -12.03
CA VAL A 113 30.84 12.56 -12.36
C VAL A 113 32.09 12.74 -11.50
N ILE A 114 32.01 12.50 -10.18
CA ILE A 114 33.16 12.62 -9.26
C ILE A 114 34.27 11.62 -9.64
N ASN A 115 33.93 10.38 -10.03
CA ASN A 115 34.92 9.39 -10.48
C ASN A 115 35.53 9.69 -11.86
N ILE A 116 34.87 10.46 -12.72
CA ILE A 116 35.41 10.85 -14.02
C ILE A 116 36.35 12.06 -13.88
N SER A 117 36.11 12.98 -12.94
CA SER A 117 36.98 14.14 -12.70
C SER A 117 38.27 13.82 -11.94
N ASP A 118 38.28 12.77 -11.10
CA ASP A 118 39.47 12.41 -10.29
C ASP A 118 40.38 11.36 -10.97
N SER A 119 40.05 10.89 -12.18
CA SER A 119 40.84 9.85 -12.88
C SER A 119 41.71 10.35 -14.04
N VAL A 120 41.85 11.67 -14.22
CA VAL A 120 42.88 12.25 -15.12
C VAL A 120 44.15 12.55 -14.32
N THR A 121 44.76 11.53 -13.73
CA THR A 121 46.22 11.44 -13.60
C THR A 121 46.64 10.03 -13.18
N THR A 122 47.70 9.56 -13.83
CA THR A 122 48.45 8.33 -13.58
C THR A 122 47.77 6.98 -13.83
N SER A 123 47.92 6.54 -15.08
CA SER A 123 48.11 5.16 -15.50
C SER A 123 48.73 4.23 -14.44
N LYS A 124 47.89 3.39 -13.83
CA LYS A 124 48.19 1.97 -13.57
C LYS A 124 46.88 1.23 -13.35
N ARG A 125 46.45 0.49 -14.38
CA ARG A 125 45.20 -0.29 -14.39
C ARG A 125 45.22 -1.34 -13.28
N VAL A 126 44.40 -1.18 -12.25
CA VAL A 126 44.00 -2.25 -11.35
C VAL A 126 42.56 -2.61 -11.70
N ARG A 127 42.32 -3.83 -12.19
CA ARG A 127 40.97 -4.36 -12.37
C ARG A 127 40.47 -4.84 -11.01
N VAL A 128 39.50 -4.15 -10.43
CA VAL A 128 38.75 -4.63 -9.27
C VAL A 128 37.40 -5.11 -9.79
N SER A 129 37.15 -6.41 -9.69
CA SER A 129 35.84 -6.99 -9.93
C SER A 129 34.99 -6.82 -8.66
N VAL A 130 33.80 -6.26 -8.78
CA VAL A 130 32.82 -6.13 -7.69
C VAL A 130 31.67 -7.09 -7.97
N ASP A 131 31.61 -8.19 -7.22
CA ASP A 131 30.50 -9.14 -7.29
C ASP A 131 29.36 -8.67 -6.38
N PHE A 132 28.18 -8.43 -6.98
CA PHE A 132 26.97 -8.07 -6.25
C PHE A 132 26.27 -9.34 -5.76
N PHE A 133 26.53 -9.77 -4.53
CA PHE A 133 25.70 -10.76 -3.87
C PHE A 133 24.46 -10.09 -3.25
N ASN A 134 23.34 -10.31 -3.90
CA ASN A 134 22.03 -9.86 -3.46
C ASN A 134 21.49 -10.86 -2.44
N ASN A 135 21.75 -10.66 -1.16
CA ASN A 135 20.97 -11.25 -0.07
C ASN A 135 21.07 -10.36 1.17
N GLY A 136 19.94 -9.80 1.57
CA GLY A 136 19.86 -8.73 2.55
C GLY A 136 20.36 -9.13 3.93
N SER A 137 21.57 -8.69 4.28
CA SER A 137 21.97 -8.33 5.65
C SER A 137 23.46 -7.95 5.65
N ALA A 138 23.77 -6.73 6.11
CA ALA A 138 25.09 -6.20 6.48
C ALA A 138 26.19 -6.18 5.38
N LEU A 139 26.53 -4.97 4.93
CA LEU A 139 27.71 -4.70 4.11
C LEU A 139 28.98 -4.93 4.95
N THR A 140 29.76 -5.96 4.61
CA THR A 140 31.13 -6.14 5.11
C THR A 140 32.12 -6.03 3.94
N LEU A 141 33.03 -5.07 4.03
CA LEU A 141 34.13 -4.87 3.09
C LEU A 141 35.26 -5.85 3.41
N SER A 142 35.49 -6.83 2.54
CA SER A 142 36.65 -7.73 2.63
C SER A 142 37.63 -7.42 1.49
N LEU A 143 38.74 -6.74 1.80
CA LEU A 143 39.89 -6.62 0.90
C LEU A 143 40.67 -7.94 0.88
N ARG A 144 40.72 -8.62 -0.27
CA ARG A 144 41.72 -9.67 -0.52
C ARG A 144 42.73 -9.18 -1.55
N GLU A 145 43.95 -8.94 -1.09
CA GLU A 145 45.09 -8.70 -1.97
C GLU A 145 45.50 -10.03 -2.64
N LYS A 146 45.46 -10.08 -3.97
CA LYS A 146 46.14 -11.13 -4.74
C LYS A 146 47.46 -10.57 -5.24
N THR A 147 48.55 -10.94 -4.59
CA THR A 147 49.91 -10.70 -5.08
C THR A 147 50.17 -11.60 -6.29
N ILE A 148 50.29 -11.02 -7.48
CA ILE A 148 50.79 -11.72 -8.66
C ILE A 148 52.31 -11.59 -8.64
N ARG A 149 53.02 -12.70 -8.38
CA ARG A 149 54.46 -12.78 -8.63
C ARG A 149 54.68 -12.95 -10.14
N LEU A 150 55.35 -11.99 -10.75
CA LEU A 150 55.93 -12.14 -12.09
C LEU A 150 57.35 -12.69 -11.92
N PHE A 151 57.64 -13.76 -12.65
CA PHE A 151 58.97 -14.39 -12.75
C PHE A 151 59.97 -13.48 -13.44
#